data_AF-A0A8T3Z651-F1
#
_entry.id   AF-A0A8T3Z651-F1
#
_cell.length_a   1.000
_cell.length_b   1.000
_cell.length_c   1.000
_cell.angle_alpha   90.00
_cell.angle_beta   90.00
_cell.angle_gamma   90.00
#
_symmetry.space_group_name_H-M   'P 1'
#
loop_
_entity.id
_entity.type
_entity.pdbx_description
1 polymer ?
#
loop_
_entity_poly.entity_id
_entity_poly.type
_entity_poly.pdbx_seq_one_letter_code
_entity_poly.pdbx_strand_id
1 'polypeptide(L)'
;MDIKSAFWGILFVVVVIGAVFVLDVVKTPSEPASLKQLNSVAELSAFLNKSQNELDVGGMHDTGIRTLAAPTVAAEKSGDTAGATTADFSQTNIQVAGVDEPDVVKTDGTYIYTRAGSNIVIVRAVPATDAQVVSNITLPGTVNDFFVNGNKLIAFGYDNYPIHILRTETGTGTGEIAPSQAPVAGETVNPPTPGDTTNQVAAGESFARPDFYPRSSNQAFIFVYDITDRTNPTLARNITLDGSYVDSRMIDNEVYVIVHQQFFVLGTGNIALPTITSGGKTATLISDVNTYYFDDMPDYNYQFTTVVSLDVQNDGTPITTKSFLSGYTSTIYVSQKNIYTTSQKYVNYRPVIFEKTMDALPTILPADLAAQVKAIRESGKMKARQYQEITPLIQNYQNSLSETARTEFETAVQRIQDQINVDLEKEYEKTVIHRIAIENGNIEPQAEGEVPGHLLNQFSLDESNGYLRVATTTSGFGQNQQQKNHVYVLDAGLVHVGALEDIAPGESIYAARFLGSRLYLVTFKRIDPLFVIDLADPANPKILGKLK
;
A
#
# COMPACT_ATOMS: atom_id res chain seq x y z
N MET A 1 -30.02 31.14 -56.26
CA MET A 1 -29.70 30.00 -55.38
C MET A 1 -28.97 30.57 -54.19
N ASP A 2 -29.61 30.53 -53.02
CA ASP A 2 -29.36 31.42 -51.90
C ASP A 2 -28.25 30.86 -50.98
N ILE A 3 -27.20 31.64 -50.73
CA ILE A 3 -26.01 31.26 -49.93
C ILE A 3 -26.36 31.13 -48.42
N LYS A 4 -27.58 31.51 -48.03
CA LYS A 4 -28.06 31.45 -46.64
C LYS A 4 -28.51 30.06 -46.19
N SER A 5 -28.82 29.12 -47.09
CA SER A 5 -29.24 27.76 -46.70
C SER A 5 -28.09 26.78 -46.45
N ALA A 6 -26.86 27.10 -46.85
CA ALA A 6 -25.68 26.26 -46.60
C ALA A 6 -25.06 26.48 -45.20
N PHE A 7 -25.29 27.65 -44.59
CA PHE A 7 -24.72 27.99 -43.28
C PHE A 7 -25.46 27.31 -42.11
N TRP A 8 -26.75 27.03 -42.26
CA TRP A 8 -27.53 26.31 -41.24
C TRP A 8 -27.25 24.80 -41.23
N GLY A 9 -26.88 24.21 -42.37
CA GLY A 9 -26.52 22.79 -42.46
C GLY A 9 -25.20 22.47 -41.75
N ILE A 10 -24.21 23.36 -41.83
CA ILE A 10 -22.89 23.17 -41.19
C ILE A 10 -22.98 23.44 -39.67
N LEU A 11 -23.79 24.40 -39.24
CA LEU A 11 -24.02 24.63 -37.80
C LEU A 11 -24.78 23.45 -37.15
N PHE A 12 -25.70 22.81 -37.86
CA PHE A 12 -26.43 21.64 -37.35
C PHE A 12 -25.54 20.39 -37.27
N VAL A 13 -24.60 20.20 -38.19
CA VAL A 13 -23.61 19.10 -38.13
C VAL A 13 -22.59 19.32 -37.00
N VAL A 14 -22.18 20.56 -36.73
CA VAL A 14 -21.30 20.88 -35.59
C VAL A 14 -22.02 20.72 -34.24
N VAL A 15 -23.32 21.02 -34.16
CA VAL A 15 -24.12 20.78 -32.95
C VAL A 15 -24.46 19.29 -32.76
N VAL A 16 -24.62 18.51 -33.82
CA VAL A 16 -24.83 17.05 -33.73
C VAL A 16 -23.54 16.31 -33.37
N ILE A 17 -22.36 16.79 -33.80
CA ILE A 17 -21.07 16.24 -33.33
C ILE A 17 -20.82 16.61 -31.85
N GLY A 18 -21.30 17.78 -31.40
CA GLY A 18 -21.27 18.17 -29.98
C GLY A 18 -22.30 17.45 -29.09
N ALA A 19 -23.38 16.91 -29.66
CA ALA A 19 -24.47 16.26 -28.90
C ALA A 19 -24.40 14.73 -28.89
N VAL A 20 -23.49 14.10 -29.65
CA VAL A 20 -23.24 12.64 -29.63
C VAL A 20 -22.07 12.25 -28.72
N PHE A 21 -21.41 13.23 -28.07
CA PHE A 21 -20.41 13.00 -27.01
C PHE A 21 -21.01 13.05 -25.59
N VAL A 22 -22.22 12.50 -25.45
CA VAL A 22 -22.82 12.16 -24.15
C VAL A 22 -23.38 10.75 -24.32
N LEU A 23 -22.99 9.81 -23.44
CA LEU A 23 -23.11 8.33 -23.52
C LEU A 23 -21.82 7.72 -24.13
N ASP A 24 -20.87 7.11 -23.42
CA ASP A 24 -20.85 6.40 -22.13
C ASP A 24 -19.48 6.58 -21.45
N VAL A 25 -19.30 7.58 -20.57
CA VAL A 25 -18.21 7.54 -19.57
C VAL A 25 -18.69 8.17 -18.26
N VAL A 26 -19.84 7.71 -17.77
CA VAL A 26 -19.87 7.39 -16.35
C VAL A 26 -19.51 5.93 -16.35
N LYS A 27 -18.23 5.59 -16.12
CA LYS A 27 -17.93 4.27 -15.58
C LYS A 27 -18.83 4.20 -14.36
N THR A 28 -19.87 3.37 -14.44
CA THR A 28 -20.53 2.83 -13.26
C THR A 28 -19.44 2.52 -12.24
N PRO A 29 -19.62 2.80 -10.94
CA PRO A 29 -18.65 2.40 -9.92
C PRO A 29 -18.23 0.99 -10.29
N SER A 30 -16.92 0.79 -10.52
CA SER A 30 -16.38 -0.50 -10.94
C SER A 30 -17.07 -1.53 -10.07
N GLU A 31 -17.72 -2.54 -10.67
CA GLU A 31 -18.24 -3.65 -9.87
C GLU A 31 -17.13 -4.05 -8.91
N PRO A 32 -17.43 -4.24 -7.60
CA PRO A 32 -16.41 -4.51 -6.61
C PRO A 32 -15.53 -5.62 -7.16
N ALA A 33 -14.24 -5.34 -7.30
CA ALA A 33 -13.31 -6.28 -7.92
C ALA A 33 -13.43 -7.60 -7.16
N SER A 34 -13.84 -8.66 -7.85
CA SER A 34 -13.98 -9.96 -7.19
C SER A 34 -12.59 -10.42 -6.76
N LEU A 35 -12.38 -10.53 -5.45
CA LEU A 35 -11.19 -11.08 -4.82
C LEU A 35 -10.73 -12.34 -5.56
N LYS A 36 -9.54 -12.30 -6.18
CA LYS A 36 -8.98 -13.48 -6.87
C LYS A 36 -8.11 -14.27 -5.90
N GLN A 37 -8.34 -15.58 -5.87
CA GLN A 37 -7.51 -16.50 -5.12
C GLN A 37 -6.48 -17.13 -6.05
N LEU A 38 -5.21 -17.11 -5.66
CA LEU A 38 -4.15 -17.82 -6.36
C LEU A 38 -3.86 -19.10 -5.58
N ASN A 39 -4.04 -20.25 -6.24
CA ASN A 39 -3.95 -21.56 -5.60
C ASN A 39 -2.63 -22.26 -5.86
N SER A 40 -1.72 -21.64 -6.63
CA SER A 40 -0.41 -22.20 -6.93
C SER A 40 0.66 -21.13 -7.16
N VAL A 41 1.91 -21.52 -6.94
CA VAL A 41 3.09 -20.70 -7.27
C VAL A 41 3.12 -20.35 -8.76
N ALA A 42 2.66 -21.25 -9.64
CA ALA A 42 2.62 -21.01 -11.08
C ALA A 42 1.62 -19.89 -11.45
N GLU A 43 0.43 -19.87 -10.84
CA GLU A 43 -0.55 -18.80 -11.03
C GLU A 43 -0.01 -17.45 -10.54
N LEU A 44 0.68 -17.45 -9.39
CA LEU A 44 1.32 -16.26 -8.85
C LEU A 44 2.47 -15.74 -9.72
N SER A 45 3.36 -16.63 -10.18
CA SER A 45 4.41 -16.26 -11.13
C SER A 45 3.84 -15.71 -12.44
N ALA A 46 2.80 -16.33 -12.97
CA ALA A 46 2.14 -15.85 -14.18
C ALA A 46 1.52 -14.46 -13.98
N PHE A 47 0.84 -14.24 -12.85
CA PHE A 47 0.26 -12.96 -12.49
C PHE A 47 1.31 -11.85 -12.38
N LEU A 48 2.39 -12.08 -11.61
CA LEU A 48 3.43 -11.08 -11.38
C LEU A 48 4.23 -10.76 -12.64
N ASN A 49 4.52 -11.77 -13.48
CA ASN A 49 5.16 -11.54 -14.78
C ASN A 49 4.26 -10.73 -15.72
N LYS A 50 2.94 -10.99 -15.74
CA LYS A 50 1.98 -10.20 -16.52
C LYS A 50 1.98 -8.75 -16.05
N SER A 51 1.87 -8.52 -14.74
CA SER A 51 1.86 -7.18 -14.15
C SER A 51 3.10 -6.35 -14.48
N GLN A 52 4.29 -6.96 -14.52
CA GLN A 52 5.52 -6.26 -14.89
C GLN A 52 5.54 -5.86 -16.38
N ASN A 53 4.98 -6.68 -17.26
CA ASN A 53 4.99 -6.46 -18.70
C ASN A 53 3.99 -5.38 -19.16
N GLU A 54 2.87 -5.19 -18.44
CA GLU A 54 1.86 -4.18 -18.78
C GLU A 54 2.34 -2.73 -18.56
N LEU A 55 3.43 -2.55 -17.81
CA LEU A 55 4.04 -1.27 -17.48
C LEU A 55 5.09 -0.79 -18.51
N ASP A 56 5.47 -1.62 -19.49
CA ASP A 56 6.48 -1.30 -20.51
C ASP A 56 5.87 -0.61 -21.75
N VAL A 57 5.60 0.69 -21.64
CA VAL A 57 5.22 1.54 -22.78
C VAL A 57 6.45 2.29 -23.29
N GLY A 58 7.08 1.74 -24.33
CA GLY A 58 8.04 2.45 -25.17
C GLY A 58 9.44 2.68 -24.57
N GLY A 59 9.89 1.85 -23.62
CA GLY A 59 11.21 2.02 -23.00
C GLY A 59 11.32 3.25 -22.10
N MET A 60 10.20 3.91 -21.78
CA MET A 60 10.11 4.87 -20.67
C MET A 60 10.09 4.09 -19.36
N HIS A 61 11.20 3.43 -19.05
CA HIS A 61 11.48 3.05 -17.68
C HIS A 61 11.65 4.34 -16.88
N ASP A 62 10.78 4.60 -15.90
CA ASP A 62 11.31 5.20 -14.67
C ASP A 62 12.12 4.06 -14.01
N THR A 63 13.38 3.88 -14.44
CA THR A 63 14.35 3.00 -13.75
C THR A 63 14.72 3.54 -12.38
N GLY A 64 14.15 4.68 -11.97
CA GLY A 64 13.97 4.95 -10.57
C GLY A 64 13.13 3.83 -9.96
N ILE A 65 13.80 2.90 -9.29
CA ILE A 65 13.42 2.64 -7.91
C ILE A 65 13.31 4.03 -7.29
N ARG A 66 12.12 4.65 -7.37
CA ARG A 66 11.77 5.68 -6.43
C ARG A 66 11.75 4.90 -5.14
N THR A 67 12.86 4.96 -4.42
CA THR A 67 12.85 4.92 -2.97
C THR A 67 11.98 6.13 -2.60
N LEU A 68 10.66 5.96 -2.73
CA LEU A 68 9.72 6.70 -1.92
C LEU A 68 10.19 6.30 -0.53
N ALA A 69 10.91 7.20 0.13
CA ALA A 69 11.02 7.13 1.55
C ALA A 69 9.58 6.87 2.01
N ALA A 70 9.37 5.77 2.74
CA ALA A 70 8.08 5.54 3.39
C ALA A 70 7.66 6.88 4.00
N PRO A 71 6.40 7.34 3.81
CA PRO A 71 5.96 8.56 4.45
C PRO A 71 6.36 8.44 5.90
N THR A 72 7.22 9.36 6.34
CA THR A 72 7.73 9.32 7.70
C THR A 72 6.52 9.56 8.57
N VAL A 73 6.02 8.50 9.22
CA VAL A 73 4.97 8.65 10.22
C VAL A 73 5.58 9.59 11.26
N ALA A 74 5.11 10.83 11.27
CA ALA A 74 5.61 11.81 12.21
C ALA A 74 5.29 11.26 13.61
N ALA A 75 6.33 10.91 14.37
CA ALA A 75 6.17 10.61 15.77
C ALA A 75 5.60 11.87 16.45
N GLU A 76 4.36 11.80 16.93
CA GLU A 76 3.79 12.87 17.72
C GLU A 76 4.55 13.02 19.03
N LYS A 77 4.94 14.25 19.36
CA LYS A 77 5.38 14.58 20.71
C LYS A 77 4.15 14.60 21.61
N SER A 78 4.12 13.75 22.63
CA SER A 78 3.12 13.87 23.69
C SER A 78 3.28 15.22 24.40
N GLY A 79 2.19 15.98 24.48
CA GLY A 79 2.10 17.19 25.28
C GLY A 79 1.92 16.82 26.74
N ASP A 80 2.96 17.04 27.54
CA ASP A 80 2.91 16.91 28.99
C ASP A 80 1.99 17.99 29.58
N THR A 81 0.94 17.58 30.28
CA THR A 81 0.22 18.47 31.19
C THR A 81 0.03 17.76 32.53
N ALA A 82 0.93 18.07 33.46
CA ALA A 82 0.88 17.62 34.84
C ALA A 82 -0.37 18.15 35.55
N GLY A 83 -1.19 17.23 36.05
CA GLY A 83 -2.31 17.48 36.94
C GLY A 83 -2.70 16.19 37.64
N ALA A 84 -1.92 15.78 38.65
CA ALA A 84 -2.19 14.57 39.41
C ALA A 84 -3.41 14.75 40.31
N THR A 85 -4.41 13.86 40.19
CA THR A 85 -4.99 13.09 41.29
C THR A 85 -5.96 12.02 40.76
N THR A 86 -5.89 10.83 41.37
CA THR A 86 -6.48 9.51 41.01
C THR A 86 -5.88 8.83 39.77
N ALA A 87 -5.37 7.61 39.96
CA ALA A 87 -4.63 6.81 38.98
C ALA A 87 -5.55 6.29 37.87
N ASP A 88 -5.89 7.16 36.93
CA ASP A 88 -6.44 6.80 35.63
C ASP A 88 -5.29 6.75 34.62
N PHE A 89 -5.05 5.58 34.05
CA PHE A 89 -4.06 5.38 32.99
C PHE A 89 -4.52 6.11 31.72
N SER A 90 -3.61 6.82 31.04
CA SER A 90 -3.93 7.62 29.85
C SER A 90 -4.31 6.73 28.66
N GLN A 91 -5.61 6.48 28.49
CA GLN A 91 -6.21 5.88 27.28
C GLN A 91 -6.40 6.90 26.15
N THR A 92 -5.79 8.09 26.25
CA THR A 92 -6.17 9.30 25.52
C THR A 92 -5.98 9.21 24.00
N ASN A 93 -5.23 8.23 23.48
CA ASN A 93 -4.98 8.10 22.04
C ASN A 93 -5.57 6.84 21.38
N ILE A 94 -6.43 6.08 22.08
CA ILE A 94 -7.06 4.90 21.47
C ILE A 94 -7.99 5.33 20.33
N GLN A 95 -7.82 4.72 19.16
CA GLN A 95 -8.64 5.02 18.01
C GLN A 95 -10.06 4.46 18.14
N VAL A 96 -10.20 3.17 18.49
CA VAL A 96 -11.47 2.44 18.57
C VAL A 96 -11.65 1.81 19.94
N ALA A 97 -12.80 2.04 20.58
CA ALA A 97 -13.11 1.46 21.88
C ALA A 97 -13.00 -0.08 21.84
N GLY A 98 -12.24 -0.65 22.78
CA GLY A 98 -12.02 -2.10 22.92
C GLY A 98 -11.03 -2.71 21.92
N VAL A 99 -10.36 -1.90 21.09
CA VAL A 99 -9.23 -2.32 20.26
C VAL A 99 -7.99 -1.66 20.86
N ASP A 100 -7.12 -2.43 21.50
CA ASP A 100 -5.87 -1.92 22.09
C ASP A 100 -4.78 -1.81 21.02
N GLU A 101 -3.94 -0.79 21.16
CA GLU A 101 -2.82 -0.46 20.27
C GLU A 101 -1.49 -0.73 21.02
N PRO A 102 -0.47 -1.29 20.37
CA PRO A 102 0.80 -1.57 21.03
C PRO A 102 1.51 -0.26 21.34
N ASP A 103 2.35 -0.25 22.37
CA ASP A 103 3.12 0.95 22.72
C ASP A 103 4.53 0.56 23.18
N VAL A 104 5.44 1.53 23.18
CA VAL A 104 6.79 1.42 23.72
C VAL A 104 6.83 1.59 25.24
N VAL A 105 5.76 2.13 25.84
CA VAL A 105 5.57 2.21 27.28
C VAL A 105 4.15 1.74 27.64
N LYS A 106 4.04 0.78 28.55
CA LYS A 106 2.76 0.33 29.13
C LYS A 106 2.86 0.27 30.64
N THR A 107 1.72 0.21 31.33
CA THR A 107 1.67 0.02 32.78
C THR A 107 0.47 -0.81 33.18
N ASP A 108 0.64 -1.63 34.23
CA ASP A 108 -0.44 -2.39 34.88
C ASP A 108 -0.84 -1.75 36.23
N GLY A 109 -0.37 -0.52 36.49
CA GLY A 109 -0.58 0.22 37.72
C GLY A 109 0.37 -0.07 38.88
N THR A 110 1.11 -1.18 38.82
CA THR A 110 2.19 -1.46 39.77
C THR A 110 3.56 -1.39 39.09
N TYR A 111 3.61 -1.86 37.85
CA TYR A 111 4.79 -1.93 37.01
C TYR A 111 4.65 -0.99 35.81
N ILE A 112 5.78 -0.41 35.41
CA ILE A 112 5.97 0.23 34.12
C ILE A 112 6.82 -0.70 33.27
N TYR A 113 6.38 -0.91 32.05
CA TYR A 113 7.05 -1.68 31.02
C TYR A 113 7.53 -0.67 29.99
N THR A 114 8.81 -0.68 29.66
CA THR A 114 9.36 0.30 28.70
C THR A 114 10.39 -0.34 27.80
N ARG A 115 10.35 0.01 26.52
CA ARG A 115 11.41 -0.35 25.57
C ARG A 115 12.69 0.46 25.89
N ALA A 116 13.84 -0.20 25.86
CA ALA A 116 15.16 0.41 25.95
C ALA A 116 16.13 -0.25 24.95
N GLY A 117 16.25 0.31 23.75
CA GLY A 117 16.98 -0.31 22.64
C GLY A 117 16.31 -1.62 22.22
N SER A 118 17.08 -2.71 22.17
CA SER A 118 16.60 -4.08 21.89
C SER A 118 16.03 -4.79 23.12
N ASN A 119 15.83 -4.07 24.22
CA ASN A 119 15.33 -4.66 25.46
C ASN A 119 13.94 -4.13 25.83
N ILE A 120 13.21 -4.91 26.62
CA ILE A 120 12.07 -4.45 27.39
C ILE A 120 12.41 -4.52 28.87
N VAL A 121 12.34 -3.37 29.54
CA VAL A 121 12.65 -3.20 30.95
C VAL A 121 11.36 -3.16 31.74
N ILE A 122 11.27 -3.99 32.79
CA ILE A 122 10.16 -3.99 33.73
C ILE A 122 10.60 -3.27 35.00
N VAL A 123 9.92 -2.20 35.35
CA VAL A 123 10.18 -1.36 36.51
C VAL A 123 9.02 -1.52 37.48
N ARG A 124 9.28 -1.94 38.72
CA ARG A 124 8.29 -1.75 39.78
C ARG A 124 8.21 -0.24 40.04
N ALA A 125 7.07 0.37 39.85
CA ALA A 125 6.88 1.82 39.97
C ALA A 125 6.07 2.20 41.22
N VAL A 126 5.28 1.25 41.76
CA VAL A 126 4.45 1.47 42.94
C VAL A 126 4.80 0.47 44.05
N PRO A 127 5.01 0.93 45.31
CA PRO A 127 5.08 2.34 45.71
C PRO A 127 6.34 3.03 45.14
N ALA A 128 6.25 4.33 44.91
CA ALA A 128 7.34 5.10 44.28
C ALA A 128 8.66 5.07 45.07
N THR A 129 8.62 4.85 46.39
CA THR A 129 9.81 4.69 47.24
C THR A 129 10.62 3.44 46.93
N ASP A 130 9.96 2.42 46.35
CA ASP A 130 10.54 1.11 46.08
C ASP A 130 10.82 0.94 44.58
N ALA A 131 10.79 2.05 43.84
CA ALA A 131 10.91 2.06 42.40
C ALA A 131 12.25 1.47 41.97
N GLN A 132 12.21 0.38 41.21
CA GLN A 132 13.41 -0.33 40.78
C GLN A 132 13.16 -1.14 39.51
N VAL A 133 14.20 -1.29 38.70
CA VAL A 133 14.21 -2.26 37.61
C VAL A 133 14.18 -3.66 38.22
N VAL A 134 13.15 -4.45 37.90
CA VAL A 134 12.99 -5.81 38.40
C VAL A 134 13.36 -6.86 37.35
N SER A 135 13.31 -6.51 36.07
CA SER A 135 13.73 -7.40 34.98
C SER A 135 14.12 -6.62 33.73
N ASN A 136 14.92 -7.27 32.90
CA ASN A 136 15.38 -6.78 31.62
C ASN A 136 15.33 -7.94 30.60
N ILE A 137 14.37 -7.90 29.68
CA ILE A 137 14.17 -8.89 28.64
C ILE A 137 14.94 -8.46 27.40
N THR A 138 15.98 -9.19 27.03
CA THR A 138 16.74 -8.96 25.79
C THR A 138 16.09 -9.69 24.62
N LEU A 139 15.79 -8.96 23.55
CA LEU A 139 15.19 -9.45 22.32
C LEU A 139 16.20 -9.39 21.17
N PRO A 140 16.06 -10.25 20.14
CA PRO A 140 16.85 -10.14 18.92
C PRO A 140 16.48 -8.86 18.15
N GLY A 141 17.42 -8.30 17.41
CA GLY A 141 17.18 -7.20 16.50
C GLY A 141 16.59 -5.94 17.14
N THR A 142 15.64 -5.32 16.43
CA THR A 142 14.95 -4.09 16.83
C THR A 142 13.57 -4.42 17.37
N VAL A 143 13.24 -3.86 18.54
CA VAL A 143 11.91 -3.97 19.15
C VAL A 143 11.09 -2.75 18.75
N ASN A 144 9.94 -2.97 18.13
CA ASN A 144 9.05 -1.89 17.70
C ASN A 144 8.18 -1.41 18.86
N ASP A 145 7.41 -2.31 19.44
CA ASP A 145 6.41 -2.03 20.47
C ASP A 145 5.93 -3.35 21.11
N PHE A 146 5.04 -3.26 22.11
CA PHE A 146 4.52 -4.42 22.81
C PHE A 146 3.14 -4.19 23.45
N PHE A 147 2.48 -5.29 23.79
CA PHE A 147 1.33 -5.33 24.68
C PHE A 147 1.69 -5.87 26.06
N VAL A 148 0.91 -5.45 27.05
CA VAL A 148 0.81 -6.10 28.36
C VAL A 148 -0.66 -6.45 28.57
N ASN A 149 -0.95 -7.74 28.67
CA ASN A 149 -2.31 -8.26 28.84
C ASN A 149 -2.32 -9.26 30.01
N GLY A 150 -2.71 -8.78 31.18
CA GLY A 150 -2.67 -9.56 32.43
C GLY A 150 -1.25 -10.02 32.79
N ASN A 151 -1.00 -11.32 32.71
CA ASN A 151 0.32 -11.93 32.96
C ASN A 151 1.09 -12.24 31.68
N LYS A 152 0.70 -11.67 30.55
CA LYS A 152 1.38 -11.85 29.26
C LYS A 152 1.98 -10.55 28.79
N LEU A 153 3.21 -10.63 28.28
CA LEU A 153 3.88 -9.56 27.55
C LEU A 153 4.12 -10.05 26.13
N ILE A 154 3.66 -9.29 25.14
CA ILE A 154 3.75 -9.67 23.73
C ILE A 154 4.59 -8.62 23.01
N ALA A 155 5.78 -8.99 22.59
CA ALA A 155 6.75 -8.10 21.98
C ALA A 155 6.85 -8.33 20.47
N PHE A 156 6.90 -7.22 19.72
CA PHE A 156 7.00 -7.23 18.27
C PHE A 156 8.26 -6.51 17.81
N GLY A 157 8.76 -6.95 16.66
CA GLY A 157 9.89 -6.30 16.03
C GLY A 157 10.41 -7.08 14.86
N TYR A 158 11.66 -6.81 14.48
CA TYR A 158 12.32 -7.52 13.41
C TYR A 158 13.83 -7.65 13.66
N ASP A 159 14.42 -8.68 13.06
CA ASP A 159 15.86 -8.87 12.99
C ASP A 159 16.32 -8.96 11.52
N ASN A 160 17.58 -8.65 11.27
CA ASN A 160 18.17 -8.81 9.94
C ASN A 160 18.57 -10.27 9.72
N TYR A 161 17.90 -10.93 8.78
CA TYR A 161 18.05 -12.37 8.56
C TYR A 161 18.42 -12.68 7.09
N PRO A 162 19.33 -13.64 6.82
CA PRO A 162 19.63 -14.05 5.44
C PRO A 162 18.44 -14.77 4.80
N ILE A 163 18.06 -14.38 3.58
CA ILE A 163 16.91 -14.97 2.85
C ILE A 163 17.14 -16.48 2.60
N HIS A 164 16.19 -17.31 3.05
CA HIS A 164 16.14 -18.73 2.69
C HIS A 164 15.38 -18.92 1.38
N ILE A 165 16.09 -19.31 0.32
CA ILE A 165 15.46 -19.65 -0.97
C ILE A 165 15.11 -21.14 -0.92
N LEU A 166 13.83 -21.47 -0.86
CA LEU A 166 13.38 -22.85 -1.05
C LEU A 166 13.53 -23.22 -2.53
N ARG A 167 14.59 -23.96 -2.87
CA ARG A 167 14.67 -24.64 -4.17
C ARG A 167 13.64 -25.76 -4.19
N THR A 168 12.66 -25.69 -5.09
CA THR A 168 11.89 -26.88 -5.47
C THR A 168 12.82 -27.81 -6.24
N GLU A 169 13.35 -28.83 -5.58
CA GLU A 169 14.15 -29.86 -6.24
C GLU A 169 13.25 -30.70 -7.17
N THR A 170 13.11 -30.28 -8.42
CA THR A 170 12.87 -31.21 -9.52
C THR A 170 14.23 -31.58 -10.11
N GLY A 171 14.98 -32.42 -9.40
CA GLY A 171 16.29 -32.87 -9.85
C GLY A 171 16.78 -34.04 -9.02
N THR A 172 16.65 -35.24 -9.55
CA THR A 172 17.23 -36.47 -9.00
C THR A 172 18.76 -36.33 -8.92
N GLY A 173 19.28 -35.96 -7.74
CA GLY A 173 20.71 -35.88 -7.48
C GLY A 173 20.99 -36.24 -6.04
N THR A 174 21.44 -37.47 -5.80
CA THR A 174 21.91 -37.95 -4.50
C THR A 174 23.16 -37.17 -4.10
N GLY A 175 23.00 -36.16 -3.25
CA GLY A 175 24.10 -35.40 -2.66
C GLY A 175 23.72 -34.95 -1.25
N GLU A 176 24.16 -35.70 -0.26
CA GLU A 176 24.01 -35.39 1.16
C GLU A 176 24.71 -34.06 1.48
N ILE A 177 23.95 -33.04 1.93
CA ILE A 177 24.50 -31.73 2.29
C ILE A 177 24.77 -31.70 3.79
N ALA A 178 26.05 -31.67 4.17
CA ALA A 178 26.47 -31.49 5.56
C ALA A 178 26.23 -30.04 6.03
N PRO A 179 25.89 -29.80 7.32
CA PRO A 179 25.67 -28.46 7.83
C PRO A 179 26.97 -27.62 7.81
N SER A 180 26.88 -26.39 7.31
CA SER A 180 28.02 -25.46 7.26
C SER A 180 28.46 -25.09 8.67
N GLN A 181 29.71 -25.38 9.02
CA GLN A 181 30.31 -24.89 10.26
C GLN A 181 30.50 -23.36 10.19
N ALA A 182 30.24 -22.70 11.31
CA ALA A 182 30.43 -21.25 11.47
C ALA A 182 31.90 -20.84 11.22
N PRO A 183 32.18 -19.64 10.71
CA PRO A 183 33.54 -19.20 10.46
C PRO A 183 34.29 -19.02 11.79
N VAL A 184 35.52 -19.54 11.84
CA VAL A 184 36.47 -19.30 12.95
C VAL A 184 36.95 -17.85 12.86
N ALA A 185 36.80 -17.09 13.94
CA ALA A 185 37.26 -15.71 14.02
C ALA A 185 38.81 -15.63 13.95
N GLY A 186 39.37 -14.89 12.99
CA GLY A 186 40.80 -14.58 12.99
C GLY A 186 41.47 -14.14 11.68
N GLU A 187 40.86 -14.32 10.50
CA GLU A 187 41.52 -13.94 9.25
C GLU A 187 41.14 -12.53 8.78
N THR A 188 42.07 -11.59 8.95
CA THR A 188 42.00 -10.26 8.34
C THR A 188 42.39 -10.35 6.86
N VAL A 189 41.42 -10.21 5.95
CA VAL A 189 41.70 -10.02 4.53
C VAL A 189 41.84 -8.52 4.27
N ASN A 190 43.04 -8.07 3.89
CA ASN A 190 43.28 -6.66 3.54
C ASN A 190 42.67 -6.31 2.17
N PRO A 191 42.11 -5.09 1.99
CA PRO A 191 41.60 -4.65 0.70
C PRO A 191 42.76 -4.36 -0.29
N PRO A 192 42.56 -4.58 -1.60
CA PRO A 192 43.59 -4.34 -2.60
C PRO A 192 43.85 -2.84 -2.84
N THR A 193 45.12 -2.49 -3.08
CA THR A 193 45.60 -1.13 -3.35
C THR A 193 45.21 -0.66 -4.76
N PRO A 194 44.83 0.62 -4.97
CA PRO A 194 44.47 1.12 -6.30
C PRO A 194 45.70 1.27 -7.22
N GLY A 195 45.72 0.58 -8.37
CA GLY A 195 46.72 0.85 -9.42
C GLY A 195 47.11 -0.31 -10.36
N ASP A 196 46.58 -1.52 -10.21
CA ASP A 196 46.99 -2.64 -11.07
C ASP A 196 46.13 -2.74 -12.35
N THR A 197 46.70 -2.37 -13.50
CA THR A 197 46.02 -2.33 -14.82
C THR A 197 46.29 -3.56 -15.70
N THR A 198 46.77 -4.68 -15.18
CA THR A 198 46.95 -5.90 -15.98
C THR A 198 45.88 -6.94 -15.69
N ASN A 199 44.73 -6.82 -16.37
CA ASN A 199 43.86 -7.95 -16.70
C ASN A 199 43.01 -7.59 -17.94
N GLN A 200 43.64 -7.62 -19.12
CA GLN A 200 42.89 -7.83 -20.36
C GLN A 200 42.53 -9.30 -20.44
N VAL A 201 41.26 -9.62 -20.23
CA VAL A 201 40.71 -10.97 -20.36
C VAL A 201 40.06 -11.08 -21.74
N ALA A 202 40.34 -12.17 -22.44
CA ALA A 202 39.95 -12.42 -23.82
C ALA A 202 38.42 -12.39 -24.03
N ALA A 203 37.99 -11.89 -25.19
CA ALA A 203 36.59 -11.91 -25.61
C ALA A 203 36.12 -13.36 -25.81
N GLY A 204 35.27 -13.85 -24.91
CA GLY A 204 34.65 -15.18 -25.02
C GLY A 204 34.34 -15.87 -23.71
N GLU A 205 34.95 -15.45 -22.60
CA GLU A 205 34.63 -16.00 -21.28
C GLU A 205 33.59 -15.12 -20.58
N SER A 206 32.36 -15.61 -20.53
CA SER A 206 31.33 -15.08 -19.64
C SER A 206 31.84 -15.23 -18.22
N PHE A 207 32.27 -14.12 -17.61
CA PHE A 207 32.29 -14.05 -16.15
C PHE A 207 30.86 -14.32 -15.70
N ALA A 208 30.60 -15.53 -15.23
CA ALA A 208 29.48 -15.77 -14.34
C ALA A 208 29.67 -14.79 -13.19
N ARG A 209 28.96 -13.65 -13.24
CA ARG A 209 28.82 -12.80 -12.08
C ARG A 209 28.33 -13.75 -10.98
N PRO A 210 28.96 -13.80 -9.79
CA PRO A 210 28.36 -14.53 -8.70
C PRO A 210 26.96 -13.96 -8.52
N ASP A 211 25.92 -14.75 -8.82
CA ASP A 211 24.49 -14.39 -8.74
C ASP A 211 24.03 -14.15 -7.29
N PHE A 212 24.96 -13.83 -6.39
CA PHE A 212 24.73 -13.94 -4.96
C PHE A 212 25.37 -12.75 -4.23
N TYR A 213 24.66 -11.61 -4.26
CA TYR A 213 24.67 -10.76 -3.07
C TYR A 213 23.70 -11.40 -2.07
N PRO A 214 24.13 -11.79 -0.86
CA PRO A 214 23.19 -12.18 0.19
C PRO A 214 22.31 -10.95 0.47
N ARG A 215 21.10 -10.93 -0.10
CA ARG A 215 20.10 -9.95 0.29
C ARG A 215 19.67 -10.36 1.69
N SER A 216 19.96 -9.51 2.68
CA SER A 216 19.31 -9.60 3.99
C SER A 216 17.85 -9.16 3.81
N SER A 217 16.91 -9.96 4.30
CA SER A 217 15.54 -9.50 4.52
C SER A 217 15.31 -9.31 6.00
N ASN A 218 14.34 -8.47 6.35
CA ASN A 218 13.85 -8.46 7.71
C ASN A 218 13.14 -9.79 7.99
N GLN A 219 13.28 -10.27 9.23
CA GLN A 219 12.45 -11.33 9.80
C GLN A 219 11.71 -10.73 10.99
N ALA A 220 10.39 -10.60 10.87
CA ALA A 220 9.53 -10.15 11.94
C ALA A 220 9.48 -11.21 13.05
N PHE A 221 9.35 -10.78 14.29
CA PHE A 221 9.13 -11.66 15.43
C PHE A 221 7.91 -11.26 16.24
N ILE A 222 7.26 -12.27 16.84
CA ILE A 222 6.21 -12.14 17.84
C ILE A 222 6.60 -13.04 19.01
N PHE A 223 7.06 -12.44 20.10
CA PHE A 223 7.46 -13.18 21.30
C PHE A 223 6.45 -12.96 22.43
N VAL A 224 5.93 -14.06 22.96
CA VAL A 224 4.99 -14.05 24.08
C VAL A 224 5.72 -14.52 25.33
N TYR A 225 5.78 -13.67 26.34
CA TYR A 225 6.36 -13.97 27.65
C TYR A 225 5.27 -14.13 28.71
N ASP A 226 5.42 -15.13 29.58
CA ASP A 226 4.74 -15.17 30.87
C ASP A 226 5.51 -14.27 31.85
N ILE A 227 4.82 -13.27 32.38
CA ILE A 227 5.32 -12.29 33.35
C ILE A 227 4.62 -12.40 34.71
N THR A 228 4.02 -13.55 35.02
CA THR A 228 3.43 -13.83 36.35
C THR A 228 4.44 -13.51 37.45
N ASP A 229 5.68 -13.95 37.28
CA ASP A 229 6.85 -13.44 38.00
C ASP A 229 7.55 -12.34 37.18
N ARG A 230 7.26 -11.07 37.47
CA ARG A 230 7.89 -9.92 36.80
C ARG A 230 9.39 -9.84 37.00
N THR A 231 9.96 -10.55 37.98
CA THR A 231 11.41 -10.61 38.21
C THR A 231 12.10 -11.64 37.31
N ASN A 232 11.35 -12.64 36.85
CA ASN A 232 11.84 -13.72 36.00
C ASN A 232 10.85 -14.06 34.86
N PRO A 233 10.66 -13.16 33.87
CA PRO A 233 9.84 -13.44 32.70
C PRO A 233 10.31 -14.68 31.95
N THR A 234 9.38 -15.53 31.51
CA THR A 234 9.70 -16.76 30.76
C THR A 234 9.09 -16.72 29.37
N LEU A 235 9.86 -17.07 28.33
CA LEU A 235 9.38 -17.10 26.95
C LEU A 235 8.43 -18.28 26.76
N ALA A 236 7.17 -18.00 26.45
CA ALA A 236 6.12 -19.00 26.24
C ALA A 236 5.96 -19.35 24.74
N ARG A 237 6.01 -18.34 23.86
CA ARG A 237 5.95 -18.55 22.39
C ARG A 237 6.99 -17.72 21.67
N ASN A 238 7.59 -18.34 20.66
CA ASN A 238 8.50 -17.71 19.69
C ASN A 238 7.93 -17.96 18.29
N ILE A 239 7.55 -16.88 17.62
CA ILE A 239 7.03 -16.91 16.27
C ILE A 239 7.86 -15.95 15.44
N THR A 240 8.30 -16.39 14.26
CA THR A 240 8.99 -15.52 13.30
C THR A 240 8.37 -15.63 11.92
N LEU A 241 8.40 -14.53 11.16
CA LEU A 241 7.86 -14.44 9.81
C LEU A 241 8.83 -13.71 8.90
N ASP A 242 8.92 -14.12 7.64
CA ASP A 242 9.66 -13.35 6.64
C ASP A 242 8.99 -12.01 6.38
N GLY A 243 9.77 -10.93 6.42
CA GLY A 243 9.28 -9.56 6.25
C GLY A 243 9.50 -8.67 7.45
N SER A 244 8.95 -7.45 7.40
CA SER A 244 9.01 -6.50 8.50
C SER A 244 7.65 -6.42 9.20
N TYR A 245 7.68 -6.29 10.52
CA TYR A 245 6.53 -5.89 11.31
C TYR A 245 6.05 -4.49 10.86
N VAL A 246 4.73 -4.35 10.65
CA VAL A 246 4.11 -3.08 10.30
C VAL A 246 3.41 -2.48 11.51
N ASP A 247 2.44 -3.21 12.06
CA ASP A 247 1.65 -2.80 13.22
C ASP A 247 0.89 -4.03 13.78
N SER A 248 0.25 -3.88 14.94
CA SER A 248 -0.62 -4.87 15.53
C SER A 248 -1.80 -4.26 16.28
N ARG A 249 -2.87 -5.03 16.49
CA ARG A 249 -4.02 -4.63 17.31
C ARG A 249 -4.46 -5.81 18.16
N MET A 250 -4.84 -5.53 19.40
CA MET A 250 -5.34 -6.54 20.32
C MET A 250 -6.82 -6.30 20.62
N ILE A 251 -7.63 -7.34 20.44
CA ILE A 251 -9.06 -7.33 20.79
C ILE A 251 -9.27 -8.45 21.80
N ASP A 252 -9.66 -8.07 23.01
CA ASP A 252 -9.70 -8.96 24.17
C ASP A 252 -8.35 -9.68 24.42
N ASN A 253 -8.26 -10.96 24.06
CA ASN A 253 -7.06 -11.79 24.20
C ASN A 253 -6.41 -12.16 22.86
N GLU A 254 -7.02 -11.75 21.75
CA GLU A 254 -6.54 -12.07 20.41
C GLU A 254 -5.69 -10.91 19.87
N VAL A 255 -4.48 -11.21 19.44
CA VAL A 255 -3.59 -10.24 18.79
C VAL A 255 -3.59 -10.51 17.30
N TYR A 256 -3.85 -9.46 16.52
CA TYR A 256 -3.69 -9.41 15.07
C TYR A 256 -2.42 -8.66 14.72
N VAL A 257 -1.49 -9.30 14.03
CA VAL A 257 -0.19 -8.72 13.62
C VAL A 257 -0.13 -8.61 12.11
N ILE A 258 0.29 -7.46 11.61
CA ILE A 258 0.46 -7.20 10.19
C ILE A 258 1.96 -7.20 9.86
N VAL A 259 2.35 -8.06 8.93
CA VAL A 259 3.74 -8.19 8.44
C VAL A 259 3.75 -7.97 6.94
N HIS A 260 4.70 -7.19 6.44
CA HIS A 260 4.90 -7.02 5.00
C HIS A 260 6.21 -7.66 4.51
N GLN A 261 6.16 -8.36 3.39
CA GLN A 261 7.34 -8.94 2.75
C GLN A 261 7.47 -8.39 1.34
N GLN A 262 8.63 -7.81 1.07
CA GLN A 262 8.99 -7.40 -0.27
C GLN A 262 9.04 -8.61 -1.19
N PHE A 263 8.44 -8.45 -2.36
CA PHE A 263 8.53 -9.43 -3.42
C PHE A 263 9.91 -9.36 -4.08
N PHE A 264 10.60 -10.52 -4.18
CA PHE A 264 11.86 -10.65 -4.89
C PHE A 264 11.69 -11.63 -6.06
N VAL A 265 11.87 -11.15 -7.30
CA VAL A 265 12.12 -12.03 -8.44
C VAL A 265 13.58 -12.45 -8.39
N LEU A 266 13.81 -13.69 -7.99
CA LEU A 266 15.14 -14.30 -8.11
C LEU A 266 15.29 -14.76 -9.57
N GLY A 267 16.45 -14.49 -10.18
CA GLY A 267 16.74 -14.89 -11.56
C GLY A 267 16.29 -16.34 -11.82
N THR A 268 15.70 -16.59 -12.99
CA THR A 268 14.94 -17.81 -13.39
C THR A 268 13.49 -17.94 -12.90
N GLY A 269 12.84 -16.87 -12.44
CA GLY A 269 11.38 -16.86 -12.19
C GLY A 269 10.95 -17.51 -10.88
N ASN A 270 11.91 -17.72 -9.97
CA ASN A 270 11.63 -18.23 -8.63
C ASN A 270 11.19 -17.07 -7.72
N ILE A 271 10.06 -17.27 -7.06
CA ILE A 271 9.46 -16.33 -6.11
C ILE A 271 9.81 -16.77 -4.70
N ALA A 272 10.37 -15.86 -3.90
CA ALA A 272 10.45 -16.06 -2.46
C ALA A 272 9.05 -15.88 -1.85
N LEU A 273 8.55 -16.92 -1.21
CA LEU A 273 7.21 -16.96 -0.63
C LEU A 273 7.28 -16.68 0.87
N PRO A 274 6.21 -16.14 1.48
CA PRO A 274 6.18 -15.94 2.92
C PRO A 274 6.30 -17.26 3.68
N THR A 275 7.18 -17.27 4.67
CA THR A 275 7.27 -18.36 5.63
C THR A 275 6.99 -17.87 7.04
N ILE A 276 6.43 -18.77 7.84
CA ILE A 276 6.23 -18.60 9.27
C ILE A 276 6.93 -19.74 10.00
N THR A 277 7.62 -19.42 11.08
CA THR A 277 8.20 -20.39 12.01
C THR A 277 7.53 -20.27 13.36
N SER A 278 7.01 -21.38 13.89
CA SER A 278 6.41 -21.45 15.23
C SER A 278 6.68 -22.82 15.85
N GLY A 279 7.05 -22.85 17.13
CA GLY A 279 7.39 -24.10 17.83
C GLY A 279 8.55 -24.87 17.18
N GLY A 280 9.47 -24.16 16.51
CA GLY A 280 10.59 -24.73 15.78
C GLY A 280 10.23 -25.38 14.43
N LYS A 281 8.98 -25.23 13.96
CA LYS A 281 8.52 -25.71 12.66
C LYS A 281 8.29 -24.55 11.72
N THR A 282 8.83 -24.65 10.50
CA THR A 282 8.67 -23.65 9.44
C THR A 282 7.65 -24.14 8.40
N ALA A 283 6.74 -23.27 7.99
CA ALA A 283 5.74 -23.53 6.95
C ALA A 283 5.72 -22.39 5.92
N THR A 284 5.47 -22.71 4.65
CA THR A 284 5.30 -21.74 3.57
C THR A 284 3.81 -21.43 3.38
N LEU A 285 3.45 -20.15 3.22
CA LEU A 285 2.07 -19.68 3.21
C LEU A 285 1.40 -19.68 1.82
N ILE A 286 1.72 -20.65 0.94
CA ILE A 286 1.26 -20.68 -0.46
C ILE A 286 -0.25 -20.89 -0.60
N SER A 287 -0.83 -21.78 0.21
CA SER A 287 -2.22 -22.25 0.03
C SER A 287 -3.29 -21.19 0.31
N ASP A 288 -2.89 -20.06 0.90
CA ASP A 288 -3.79 -19.04 1.44
C ASP A 288 -3.46 -17.63 0.92
N VAL A 289 -2.76 -17.53 -0.21
CA VAL A 289 -2.48 -16.22 -0.85
C VAL A 289 -3.71 -15.75 -1.63
N ASN A 290 -4.51 -14.89 -0.99
CA ASN A 290 -5.49 -14.08 -1.70
C ASN A 290 -4.79 -12.96 -2.47
N THR A 291 -5.36 -12.52 -3.58
CA THR A 291 -4.82 -11.38 -4.33
C THR A 291 -5.86 -10.31 -4.48
N TYR A 292 -5.45 -9.13 -4.02
CA TYR A 292 -6.09 -7.87 -4.30
C TYR A 292 -5.34 -7.28 -5.49
N TYR A 293 -6.01 -7.16 -6.63
CA TYR A 293 -5.36 -6.63 -7.81
C TYR A 293 -6.36 -5.91 -8.71
N PHE A 294 -5.84 -4.90 -9.40
CA PHE A 294 -6.59 -4.12 -10.36
C PHE A 294 -6.34 -4.64 -11.78
N ASP A 295 -7.41 -4.95 -12.51
CA ASP A 295 -7.34 -5.29 -13.93
C ASP A 295 -6.99 -4.07 -14.81
N ASP A 296 -7.22 -2.84 -14.32
CA ASP A 296 -7.13 -1.64 -15.13
C ASP A 296 -5.77 -0.94 -15.09
N MET A 297 -5.12 -0.89 -13.92
CA MET A 297 -3.76 -0.38 -13.75
C MET A 297 -3.04 -1.14 -12.63
N PRO A 298 -2.10 -2.04 -12.98
CA PRO A 298 -1.37 -2.81 -11.98
C PRO A 298 -0.54 -1.86 -11.10
N ASP A 299 -0.56 -2.13 -9.80
CA ASP A 299 0.33 -1.46 -8.85
C ASP A 299 1.79 -1.78 -9.21
N TYR A 300 2.66 -0.78 -9.11
CA TYR A 300 4.06 -0.87 -9.49
C TYR A 300 4.86 -1.79 -8.56
N ASN A 301 4.40 -1.99 -7.33
CA ASN A 301 5.15 -2.73 -6.31
C ASN A 301 4.23 -3.58 -5.43
N TYR A 302 3.85 -4.76 -5.92
CA TYR A 302 3.20 -5.74 -5.08
C TYR A 302 4.12 -6.24 -3.96
N GLN A 303 3.56 -6.39 -2.78
CA GLN A 303 4.16 -7.00 -1.60
C GLN A 303 3.21 -8.03 -1.02
N PHE A 304 3.74 -9.01 -0.30
CA PHE A 304 2.89 -9.84 0.53
C PHE A 304 2.61 -9.08 1.82
N THR A 305 1.34 -8.88 2.14
CA THR A 305 0.91 -8.49 3.46
C THR A 305 0.30 -9.73 4.13
N THR A 306 0.82 -10.09 5.30
CA THR A 306 0.35 -11.24 6.07
C THR A 306 -0.26 -10.73 7.37
N VAL A 307 -1.51 -11.13 7.61
CA VAL A 307 -2.17 -10.97 8.90
C VAL A 307 -2.01 -12.27 9.67
N VAL A 308 -1.47 -12.16 10.88
CA VAL A 308 -1.30 -13.25 11.83
C VAL A 308 -2.27 -13.04 12.98
N SER A 309 -2.98 -14.08 13.39
CA SER A 309 -3.80 -14.06 14.60
C SER A 309 -3.27 -15.04 15.63
N LEU A 310 -3.15 -14.60 16.88
CA LEU A 310 -2.83 -15.46 18.01
C LEU A 310 -3.63 -15.13 19.27
N ASP A 311 -4.15 -16.17 19.91
CA ASP A 311 -4.59 -16.11 21.31
C ASP A 311 -3.34 -16.06 22.21
N VAL A 312 -3.24 -14.99 23.01
CA VAL A 312 -2.08 -14.76 23.88
C VAL A 312 -2.21 -15.43 25.25
N GLN A 313 -3.42 -15.84 25.64
CA GLN A 313 -3.70 -16.48 26.91
C GLN A 313 -3.61 -18.01 26.84
N ASN A 314 -3.77 -18.59 25.65
CA ASN A 314 -3.65 -20.03 25.43
C ASN A 314 -2.53 -20.37 24.43
N ASP A 315 -1.36 -20.71 24.96
CA ASP A 315 -0.16 -21.01 24.16
C ASP A 315 -0.30 -22.24 23.25
N GLY A 316 -1.29 -23.11 23.52
CA GLY A 316 -1.60 -24.29 22.70
C GLY A 316 -2.48 -24.02 21.48
N THR A 317 -3.08 -22.83 21.38
CA THR A 317 -3.95 -22.47 20.25
C THR A 317 -3.10 -22.33 18.97
N PRO A 318 -3.49 -23.01 17.87
CA PRO A 318 -2.84 -22.84 16.57
C PRO A 318 -2.89 -21.37 16.11
N ILE A 319 -1.86 -20.95 15.39
CA ILE A 319 -1.79 -19.61 14.80
C ILE A 319 -2.59 -19.62 13.50
N THR A 320 -3.44 -18.62 13.32
CA THR A 320 -4.10 -18.36 12.04
C THR A 320 -3.27 -17.37 11.24
N THR A 321 -3.08 -17.63 9.96
CA THR A 321 -2.39 -16.71 9.05
C THR A 321 -3.18 -16.55 7.77
N LYS A 322 -3.30 -15.32 7.28
CA LYS A 322 -3.78 -15.05 5.93
C LYS A 322 -2.81 -14.10 5.24
N SER A 323 -2.27 -14.53 4.10
CA SER A 323 -1.40 -13.71 3.27
C SER A 323 -2.16 -13.19 2.07
N PHE A 324 -1.85 -11.98 1.66
CA PHE A 324 -2.40 -11.42 0.46
C PHE A 324 -1.38 -10.59 -0.29
N LEU A 325 -1.48 -10.61 -1.61
CA LEU A 325 -0.72 -9.72 -2.46
C LEU A 325 -1.44 -8.37 -2.54
N SER A 326 -0.77 -7.30 -2.12
CA SER A 326 -1.30 -5.94 -2.12
C SER A 326 -0.22 -4.93 -2.54
N GLY A 327 -0.61 -3.68 -2.73
CA GLY A 327 0.34 -2.57 -2.81
C GLY A 327 1.13 -2.36 -1.52
N TYR A 328 2.07 -1.41 -1.55
CA TYR A 328 2.81 -1.02 -0.35
C TYR A 328 1.84 -0.43 0.69
N THR A 329 1.63 -1.16 1.78
CA THR A 329 0.68 -0.76 2.84
C THR A 329 1.15 0.54 3.51
N SER A 330 0.28 1.54 3.55
CA SER A 330 0.55 2.88 4.07
C SER A 330 -0.12 3.16 5.43
N THR A 331 -1.31 2.63 5.67
CA THR A 331 -2.08 2.87 6.90
C THR A 331 -2.91 1.62 7.24
N ILE A 332 -3.02 1.35 8.53
CA ILE A 332 -3.83 0.26 9.09
C ILE A 332 -4.88 0.89 10.01
N TYR A 333 -6.14 0.49 9.83
CA TYR A 333 -7.24 0.83 10.73
C TYR A 333 -7.94 -0.46 11.16
N VAL A 334 -8.24 -0.60 12.44
CA VAL A 334 -8.89 -1.81 12.96
C VAL A 334 -10.08 -1.43 13.81
N SER A 335 -11.22 -2.00 13.45
CA SER A 335 -12.45 -1.99 14.21
C SER A 335 -12.57 -3.26 15.04
N GLN A 336 -13.66 -3.39 15.80
CA GLN A 336 -13.99 -4.62 16.53
C GLN A 336 -14.15 -5.86 15.64
N LYS A 337 -14.45 -5.70 14.35
CA LYS A 337 -14.80 -6.81 13.45
C LYS A 337 -14.03 -6.84 12.14
N ASN A 338 -13.22 -5.82 11.86
CA ASN A 338 -12.57 -5.65 10.57
C ASN A 338 -11.21 -4.99 10.72
N ILE A 339 -10.24 -5.50 9.97
CA ILE A 339 -8.98 -4.84 9.65
C ILE A 339 -9.13 -4.19 8.27
N TYR A 340 -8.69 -2.94 8.17
CA TYR A 340 -8.56 -2.20 6.93
C TYR A 340 -7.09 -1.91 6.68
N THR A 341 -6.56 -2.43 5.58
CA THR A 341 -5.23 -2.06 5.10
C THR A 341 -5.37 -1.16 3.89
N THR A 342 -4.51 -0.16 3.79
CA THR A 342 -4.55 0.77 2.66
C THR A 342 -3.23 0.80 1.92
N SER A 343 -3.28 1.01 0.61
CA SER A 343 -2.10 1.27 -0.21
C SER A 343 -2.35 2.44 -1.15
N GLN A 344 -1.26 3.08 -1.59
CA GLN A 344 -1.36 4.24 -2.47
C GLN A 344 -1.19 3.82 -3.92
N LYS A 345 -2.21 4.07 -4.73
CA LYS A 345 -2.18 3.85 -6.18
C LYS A 345 -1.94 5.18 -6.87
N TYR A 346 -0.79 5.27 -7.54
CA TYR A 346 -0.49 6.38 -8.43
C TYR A 346 -0.56 5.90 -9.87
N VAL A 347 -1.39 6.58 -10.65
CA VAL A 347 -1.41 6.37 -12.09
C VAL A 347 -0.18 7.03 -12.67
N ASN A 348 0.63 6.27 -13.39
CA ASN A 348 1.69 6.87 -14.17
C ASN A 348 1.08 7.66 -15.32
N TYR A 349 1.01 8.97 -15.10
CA TYR A 349 0.34 9.91 -15.98
C TYR A 349 0.78 9.77 -17.43
N ARG A 350 2.10 9.66 -17.67
CA ARG A 350 2.67 9.73 -19.02
C ARG A 350 2.26 8.56 -19.92
N PRO A 351 2.44 7.28 -19.53
CA PRO A 351 1.92 6.15 -20.28
C PRO A 351 0.40 6.20 -20.45
N VAL A 352 -0.35 6.59 -19.41
CA VAL A 352 -1.80 6.52 -19.45
C VAL A 352 -2.42 7.59 -20.34
N ILE A 353 -1.98 8.85 -20.25
CA ILE A 353 -2.45 9.89 -21.17
C ILE A 353 -2.09 9.52 -22.60
N PHE A 354 -0.90 8.95 -22.80
CA PHE A 354 -0.46 8.52 -24.11
C PHE A 354 -1.37 7.42 -24.68
N GLU A 355 -1.61 6.35 -23.91
CA GLU A 355 -2.48 5.24 -24.32
C GLU A 355 -3.92 5.68 -24.60
N LYS A 356 -4.51 6.46 -23.68
CA LYS A 356 -5.86 7.01 -23.87
C LYS A 356 -5.94 7.93 -25.08
N THR A 357 -4.89 8.71 -25.35
CA THR A 357 -4.81 9.54 -26.55
C THR A 357 -4.76 8.67 -27.80
N MET A 358 -3.96 7.59 -27.80
CA MET A 358 -3.89 6.66 -28.94
C MET A 358 -5.22 5.94 -29.20
N ASP A 359 -5.99 5.61 -28.16
CA ASP A 359 -7.32 5.00 -28.30
C ASP A 359 -8.36 5.98 -28.85
N ALA A 360 -8.26 7.26 -28.47
CA ALA A 360 -9.12 8.32 -28.99
C ALA A 360 -8.69 8.81 -30.38
N LEU A 361 -7.43 8.64 -30.77
CA LEU A 361 -6.87 9.17 -32.01
C LEU A 361 -7.66 8.80 -33.28
N PRO A 362 -8.14 7.55 -33.48
CA PRO A 362 -8.95 7.17 -34.64
C PRO A 362 -10.21 8.01 -34.85
N THR A 363 -10.71 8.71 -33.83
CA THR A 363 -11.91 9.56 -33.93
C THR A 363 -11.66 10.86 -34.72
N ILE A 364 -10.40 11.28 -34.86
CA ILE A 364 -10.00 12.51 -35.54
C ILE A 364 -9.14 12.28 -36.79
N LEU A 365 -8.92 11.01 -37.16
CA LEU A 365 -8.15 10.61 -38.34
C LEU A 365 -9.06 10.31 -39.54
N PRO A 366 -8.55 10.43 -40.79
CA PRO A 366 -9.22 9.89 -41.98
C PRO A 366 -9.52 8.40 -41.83
N ALA A 367 -10.62 7.93 -42.45
CA ALA A 367 -11.15 6.58 -42.22
C ALA A 367 -10.13 5.44 -42.50
N ASP A 368 -9.32 5.59 -43.54
CA ASP A 368 -8.28 4.63 -43.93
C ASP A 368 -7.14 4.58 -42.91
N LEU A 369 -6.72 5.73 -42.40
CA LEU A 369 -5.68 5.85 -41.39
C LEU A 369 -6.19 5.40 -40.01
N ALA A 370 -7.42 5.76 -39.66
CA ALA A 370 -8.10 5.30 -38.45
C ALA A 370 -8.21 3.76 -38.41
N ALA A 371 -8.54 3.12 -39.54
CA ALA A 371 -8.59 1.67 -39.65
C ALA A 371 -7.21 1.02 -39.45
N GLN A 372 -6.15 1.59 -40.02
CA GLN A 372 -4.77 1.11 -39.80
C GLN A 372 -4.35 1.21 -38.34
N VAL A 373 -4.62 2.35 -37.69
CA VAL A 373 -4.31 2.54 -36.26
C VAL A 373 -5.06 1.54 -35.40
N LYS A 374 -6.36 1.35 -35.61
CA LYS A 374 -7.16 0.34 -34.88
C LYS A 374 -6.62 -1.07 -35.06
N ALA A 375 -6.30 -1.47 -36.29
CA ALA A 375 -5.74 -2.79 -36.57
C ALA A 375 -4.39 -3.03 -35.85
N ILE A 376 -3.54 -1.99 -35.74
CA ILE A 376 -2.29 -2.08 -34.98
C ILE A 376 -2.57 -2.20 -33.48
N ARG A 377 -3.51 -1.42 -32.92
CA ARG A 377 -3.93 -1.48 -31.50
C ARG A 377 -4.47 -2.87 -31.14
N GLU A 378 -5.20 -3.50 -32.05
CA GLU A 378 -5.83 -4.82 -31.87
C GLU A 378 -4.90 -6.00 -32.20
N SER A 379 -3.66 -5.75 -32.64
CA SER A 379 -2.74 -6.79 -33.13
C SER A 379 -2.20 -7.75 -32.07
N GLY A 380 -2.44 -7.50 -30.78
CA GLY A 380 -1.86 -8.26 -29.67
C GLY A 380 -0.34 -8.09 -29.49
N LYS A 381 0.32 -7.27 -30.33
CA LYS A 381 1.74 -6.90 -30.18
C LYS A 381 1.94 -6.10 -28.90
N MET A 382 3.16 -6.15 -28.35
CA MET A 382 3.58 -5.28 -27.24
C MET A 382 3.29 -3.80 -27.54
N LYS A 383 2.83 -3.03 -26.54
CA LYS A 383 2.50 -1.60 -26.70
C LYS A 383 3.64 -0.79 -27.35
N ALA A 384 4.88 -1.04 -26.94
CA ALA A 384 6.06 -0.41 -27.55
C ALA A 384 6.19 -0.68 -29.07
N ARG A 385 5.83 -1.87 -29.54
CA ARG A 385 5.83 -2.22 -30.97
C ARG A 385 4.69 -1.58 -31.72
N GLN A 386 3.49 -1.58 -31.13
CA GLN A 386 2.34 -0.86 -31.68
C GLN A 386 2.68 0.62 -31.91
N TYR A 387 3.33 1.24 -30.91
CA TYR A 387 3.77 2.62 -30.99
C TYR A 387 4.78 2.88 -32.12
N GLN A 388 5.78 2.00 -32.28
CA GLN A 388 6.75 2.09 -33.37
C GLN A 388 6.10 2.04 -34.77
N GLU A 389 4.96 1.35 -34.90
CA GLU A 389 4.21 1.25 -36.15
C GLU A 389 3.26 2.44 -36.35
N ILE A 390 2.59 2.94 -35.30
CA ILE A 390 1.64 4.05 -35.39
C ILE A 390 2.35 5.40 -35.61
N THR A 391 3.45 5.64 -34.89
CA THR A 391 4.17 6.94 -34.91
C THR A 391 4.48 7.45 -36.33
N PRO A 392 5.11 6.66 -37.23
CA PRO A 392 5.40 7.14 -38.58
C PRO A 392 4.13 7.40 -39.41
N LEU A 393 3.03 6.66 -39.19
CA LEU A 393 1.77 6.88 -39.90
C LEU A 393 1.18 8.25 -39.57
N ILE A 394 1.15 8.60 -38.27
CA ILE A 394 0.66 9.90 -37.80
C ILE A 394 1.58 11.03 -38.25
N GLN A 395 2.90 10.83 -38.17
CA GLN A 395 3.87 11.83 -38.61
C GLN A 395 3.75 12.13 -40.12
N ASN A 396 3.59 11.09 -40.94
CA ASN A 396 3.39 11.24 -42.38
C ASN A 396 2.07 11.97 -42.69
N TYR A 397 1.01 11.66 -41.96
CA TYR A 397 -0.26 12.37 -42.09
C TYR A 397 -0.10 13.85 -41.74
N GLN A 398 0.46 14.19 -40.58
CA GLN A 398 0.73 15.57 -40.18
C GLN A 398 1.58 16.34 -41.21
N ASN A 399 2.58 15.68 -41.81
CA ASN A 399 3.44 16.27 -42.82
C ASN A 399 2.75 16.50 -44.18
N SER A 400 1.64 15.80 -44.44
CA SER A 400 0.85 15.97 -45.67
C SER A 400 -0.21 17.07 -45.56
N LEU A 401 -0.50 17.55 -44.35
CA LEU A 401 -1.47 18.61 -44.10
C LEU A 401 -0.90 19.99 -44.44
N SER A 402 -1.79 20.91 -44.82
CA SER A 402 -1.47 22.34 -44.85
C SER A 402 -1.22 22.87 -43.43
N GLU A 403 -0.59 24.03 -43.30
CA GLU A 403 -0.32 24.64 -41.99
C GLU A 403 -1.61 24.84 -41.16
N THR A 404 -2.69 25.30 -41.81
CA THR A 404 -4.01 25.46 -41.17
C THR A 404 -4.59 24.11 -40.73
N ALA A 405 -4.62 23.11 -41.61
CA ALA A 405 -5.18 21.80 -41.29
C ALA A 405 -4.35 21.07 -40.22
N ARG A 406 -3.03 21.27 -40.22
CA ARG A 406 -2.14 20.77 -39.18
C ARG A 406 -2.45 21.41 -37.82
N THR A 407 -2.65 22.73 -37.79
CA THR A 407 -3.03 23.45 -36.56
C THR A 407 -4.38 22.95 -36.02
N GLU A 408 -5.36 22.72 -36.90
CA GLU A 408 -6.66 22.15 -36.53
C GLU A 408 -6.53 20.74 -35.95
N PHE A 409 -5.69 19.89 -36.56
CA PHE A 409 -5.39 18.55 -36.06
C PHE A 409 -4.69 18.59 -34.70
N GLU A 410 -3.64 19.41 -34.53
CA GLU A 410 -2.93 19.58 -33.26
C GLU A 410 -3.88 20.09 -32.16
N THR A 411 -4.77 21.02 -32.49
CA THR A 411 -5.80 21.51 -31.55
C THR A 411 -6.79 20.40 -31.18
N ALA A 412 -7.19 19.54 -32.14
CA ALA A 412 -8.06 18.41 -31.86
C ALA A 412 -7.40 17.39 -30.92
N VAL A 413 -6.11 17.08 -31.15
CA VAL A 413 -5.31 16.23 -30.24
C VAL A 413 -5.23 16.87 -28.85
N GLN A 414 -4.99 18.18 -28.76
CA GLN A 414 -4.93 18.88 -27.48
C GLN A 414 -6.27 18.79 -26.73
N ARG A 415 -7.41 18.96 -27.41
CA ARG A 415 -8.73 18.81 -26.77
C ARG A 415 -8.97 17.40 -26.23
N ILE A 416 -8.55 16.37 -26.96
CA ILE A 416 -8.60 14.97 -26.49
C ILE A 416 -7.78 14.85 -25.20
N GLN A 417 -6.55 15.37 -25.20
CA GLN A 417 -5.67 15.32 -24.04
C GLN A 417 -6.21 16.11 -22.85
N ASP A 418 -6.79 17.29 -23.07
CA ASP A 418 -7.40 18.10 -22.03
C ASP A 418 -8.59 17.37 -21.37
N GLN A 419 -9.42 16.71 -22.17
CA GLN A 419 -10.52 15.90 -21.64
C GLN A 419 -10.01 14.69 -20.84
N ILE A 420 -9.01 13.98 -21.39
CA ILE A 420 -8.36 12.88 -20.66
C ILE A 420 -7.75 13.38 -19.34
N ASN A 421 -7.19 14.59 -19.31
CA ASN A 421 -6.63 15.16 -18.09
C ASN A 421 -7.68 15.43 -17.02
N VAL A 422 -8.86 15.90 -17.41
CA VAL A 422 -9.98 16.07 -16.48
C VAL A 422 -10.39 14.72 -15.88
N ASP A 423 -10.46 13.68 -16.72
CA ASP A 423 -10.80 12.33 -16.24
C ASP A 423 -9.69 11.76 -15.35
N LEU A 424 -8.42 12.02 -15.68
CA LEU A 424 -7.27 11.56 -14.93
C LEU A 424 -7.06 12.29 -13.61
N GLU A 425 -7.50 13.55 -13.45
CA GLU A 425 -7.37 14.28 -12.17
C GLU A 425 -7.98 13.49 -11.00
N LYS A 426 -9.09 12.79 -11.23
CA LYS A 426 -9.78 11.98 -10.21
C LYS A 426 -9.19 10.58 -10.02
N GLU A 427 -8.45 10.10 -11.01
CA GLU A 427 -7.90 8.75 -11.06
C GLU A 427 -6.41 8.72 -10.71
N TYR A 428 -5.73 9.86 -10.82
CA TYR A 428 -4.27 9.97 -10.77
C TYR A 428 -3.67 9.49 -9.45
N GLU A 429 -4.35 9.82 -8.37
CA GLU A 429 -3.94 9.50 -7.01
C GLU A 429 -5.14 8.93 -6.27
N LYS A 430 -5.02 7.68 -5.82
CA LYS A 430 -6.06 6.96 -5.11
C LYS A 430 -5.51 6.22 -3.91
N THR A 431 -6.32 6.16 -2.85
CA THR A 431 -6.14 5.24 -1.74
C THR A 431 -6.93 3.97 -2.07
N VAL A 432 -6.21 2.86 -2.19
CA VAL A 432 -6.78 1.52 -2.26
C VAL A 432 -7.01 1.04 -0.84
N ILE A 433 -8.17 0.42 -0.59
CA ILE A 433 -8.59 -0.05 0.72
C ILE A 433 -8.98 -1.52 0.60
N HIS A 434 -8.43 -2.37 1.48
CA HIS A 434 -8.83 -3.76 1.63
C HIS A 434 -9.53 -3.94 2.96
N ARG A 435 -10.68 -4.61 2.98
CA ARG A 435 -11.43 -4.95 4.19
C ARG A 435 -11.34 -6.43 4.47
N ILE A 436 -10.84 -6.76 5.66
CA ILE A 436 -10.62 -8.12 6.15
C ILE A 436 -11.45 -8.28 7.42
N ALA A 437 -12.44 -9.15 7.39
CA ALA A 437 -13.21 -9.48 8.59
C ALA A 437 -12.36 -10.30 9.55
N ILE A 438 -12.52 -10.00 10.84
CA ILE A 438 -11.87 -10.69 11.94
C ILE A 438 -12.89 -11.06 13.02
N GLU A 439 -12.82 -12.29 13.49
CA GLU A 439 -13.68 -12.79 14.57
C GLU A 439 -13.01 -13.98 15.26
N ASN A 440 -12.71 -13.84 16.57
CA ASN A 440 -12.13 -14.91 17.39
C ASN A 440 -10.93 -15.63 16.73
N GLY A 441 -10.03 -14.86 16.14
CA GLY A 441 -8.83 -15.36 15.46
C GLY A 441 -9.05 -15.88 14.04
N ASN A 442 -10.28 -15.86 13.52
CA ASN A 442 -10.55 -16.05 12.10
C ASN A 442 -10.18 -14.79 11.31
N ILE A 443 -9.63 -14.97 10.11
CA ILE A 443 -9.22 -13.88 9.20
C ILE A 443 -9.81 -14.14 7.82
N GLU A 444 -10.75 -13.30 7.38
CA GLU A 444 -11.46 -13.48 6.12
C GLU A 444 -11.43 -12.20 5.25
N PRO A 445 -10.68 -12.19 4.14
CA PRO A 445 -10.78 -11.15 3.10
C PRO A 445 -12.22 -10.98 2.61
N GLN A 446 -12.77 -9.76 2.63
CA GLN A 446 -14.16 -9.53 2.24
C GLN A 446 -14.34 -8.62 1.03
N ALA A 447 -13.59 -7.51 0.95
CA ALA A 447 -13.83 -6.50 -0.04
C ALA A 447 -12.57 -5.67 -0.36
N GLU A 448 -12.62 -5.02 -1.52
CA GLU A 448 -11.67 -4.04 -1.99
C GLU A 448 -12.42 -2.82 -2.53
N GLY A 449 -11.89 -1.63 -2.30
CA GLY A 449 -12.39 -0.39 -2.90
C GLY A 449 -11.31 0.66 -3.06
N GLU A 450 -11.64 1.74 -3.74
CA GLU A 450 -10.74 2.86 -3.99
C GLU A 450 -11.43 4.18 -3.66
N VAL A 451 -10.70 5.14 -3.12
CA VAL A 451 -11.13 6.55 -3.01
C VAL A 451 -10.04 7.48 -3.55
N PRO A 452 -10.39 8.61 -4.20
CA PRO A 452 -9.39 9.59 -4.62
C PRO A 452 -8.58 10.18 -3.45
N GLY A 453 -7.30 10.43 -3.69
CA GLY A 453 -6.37 11.08 -2.78
C GLY A 453 -5.56 10.12 -1.90
N HIS A 454 -4.83 10.68 -0.94
CA HIS A 454 -4.10 9.97 0.11
C HIS A 454 -4.67 10.28 1.48
N LEU A 455 -4.46 9.35 2.43
CA LEU A 455 -4.80 9.52 3.83
C LEU A 455 -3.74 10.35 4.56
N LEU A 456 -4.14 11.04 5.63
CA LEU A 456 -3.19 11.67 6.55
C LEU A 456 -2.55 10.61 7.47
N ASN A 457 -3.37 9.77 8.10
CA ASN A 457 -2.97 8.71 9.03
C ASN A 457 -4.20 7.83 9.39
N GLN A 458 -4.05 6.93 10.37
CA GLN A 458 -5.15 6.05 10.82
C GLN A 458 -6.42 6.82 11.20
N PHE A 459 -6.32 8.00 11.82
CA PHE A 459 -7.48 8.80 12.25
C PHE A 459 -8.28 9.42 11.09
N SER A 460 -7.79 9.26 9.87
CA SER A 460 -8.54 9.58 8.64
C SER A 460 -9.54 8.50 8.25
N LEU A 461 -9.61 7.41 9.03
CA LEU A 461 -10.51 6.28 8.85
C LEU A 461 -11.36 6.07 10.12
N ASP A 462 -12.61 5.67 9.91
CA ASP A 462 -13.52 5.23 10.97
C ASP A 462 -14.58 4.27 10.40
N GLU A 463 -15.00 3.27 11.18
CA GLU A 463 -16.14 2.43 10.86
C GLU A 463 -17.31 2.76 11.79
N SER A 464 -18.46 3.10 11.20
CA SER A 464 -19.67 3.42 11.94
C SER A 464 -20.91 2.88 11.24
N ASN A 465 -21.75 2.15 11.98
CA ASN A 465 -23.02 1.58 11.48
C ASN A 465 -22.85 0.74 10.20
N GLY A 466 -21.73 0.02 10.05
CA GLY A 466 -21.45 -0.82 8.88
C GLY A 466 -20.91 -0.07 7.66
N TYR A 467 -20.60 1.21 7.79
CA TYR A 467 -19.97 2.02 6.76
C TYR A 467 -18.55 2.40 7.16
N LEU A 468 -17.62 2.35 6.20
CA LEU A 468 -16.29 2.93 6.35
C LEU A 468 -16.33 4.39 5.92
N ARG A 469 -15.77 5.29 6.74
CA ARG A 469 -15.72 6.73 6.51
C ARG A 469 -14.27 7.12 6.35
N VAL A 470 -13.96 7.86 5.29
CA VAL A 470 -12.58 8.09 4.85
C VAL A 470 -12.37 9.57 4.54
N ALA A 471 -11.35 10.20 5.12
CA ALA A 471 -10.95 11.56 4.80
C ALA A 471 -9.63 11.55 4.02
N THR A 472 -9.58 12.20 2.86
CA THR A 472 -8.40 12.19 1.98
C THR A 472 -8.01 13.58 1.49
N THR A 473 -6.77 13.72 1.03
CA THR A 473 -6.28 14.88 0.28
C THR A 473 -5.85 14.43 -1.11
N THR A 474 -6.31 15.08 -2.17
CA THR A 474 -5.75 14.90 -3.52
C THR A 474 -4.69 15.96 -3.77
N SER A 475 -3.55 15.54 -4.31
CA SER A 475 -2.53 16.44 -4.83
C SER A 475 -3.04 17.17 -6.07
N GLY A 476 -2.58 18.39 -6.29
CA GLY A 476 -2.86 19.10 -7.54
C GLY A 476 -2.28 18.33 -8.74
N PHE A 477 -2.95 18.40 -9.88
CA PHE A 477 -2.64 17.64 -11.09
C PHE A 477 -2.55 18.54 -12.33
N GLY A 478 -1.61 18.24 -13.23
CA GLY A 478 -1.41 19.00 -14.47
C GLY A 478 -1.13 20.48 -14.20
N GLN A 479 -1.86 21.38 -14.87
CA GLN A 479 -1.75 22.83 -14.66
C GLN A 479 -2.46 23.31 -13.38
N ASN A 480 -3.34 22.48 -12.81
CA ASN A 480 -4.09 22.81 -11.60
C ASN A 480 -3.38 22.24 -10.36
N GLN A 481 -2.45 23.02 -9.81
CA GLN A 481 -1.61 22.59 -8.68
C GLN A 481 -2.29 22.75 -7.30
N GLN A 482 -3.62 22.86 -7.24
CA GLN A 482 -4.33 23.03 -5.97
C GLN A 482 -4.64 21.68 -5.31
N GLN A 483 -4.23 21.54 -4.06
CA GLN A 483 -4.68 20.43 -3.21
C GLN A 483 -6.17 20.58 -2.88
N LYS A 484 -6.85 19.46 -2.70
CA LYS A 484 -8.27 19.43 -2.34
C LYS A 484 -8.50 18.34 -1.32
N ASN A 485 -9.35 18.61 -0.33
CA ASN A 485 -9.68 17.63 0.72
C ASN A 485 -11.07 17.06 0.46
N HIS A 486 -11.25 15.78 0.76
CA HIS A 486 -12.47 15.05 0.49
C HIS A 486 -12.87 14.18 1.68
N VAL A 487 -14.15 13.84 1.75
CA VAL A 487 -14.68 12.85 2.70
C VAL A 487 -15.55 11.88 1.91
N TYR A 488 -15.28 10.59 2.03
CA TYR A 488 -16.03 9.51 1.38
C TYR A 488 -16.66 8.60 2.44
N VAL A 489 -17.82 8.03 2.09
CA VAL A 489 -18.50 7.01 2.88
C VAL A 489 -18.71 5.80 1.98
N LEU A 490 -18.21 4.65 2.41
CA LEU A 490 -18.24 3.38 1.70
C LEU A 490 -19.09 2.37 2.47
N ASP A 491 -19.81 1.50 1.77
CA ASP A 491 -20.53 0.38 2.38
C ASP A 491 -19.59 -0.78 2.77
N ALA A 492 -20.18 -1.87 3.27
CA ALA A 492 -19.45 -3.08 3.65
C ALA A 492 -18.70 -3.75 2.46
N GLY A 493 -19.18 -3.55 1.23
CA GLY A 493 -18.51 -3.98 0.01
C GLY A 493 -17.44 -2.99 -0.49
N LEU A 494 -17.16 -1.93 0.29
CA LEU A 494 -16.29 -0.81 -0.07
C LEU A 494 -16.75 -0.04 -1.32
N VAL A 495 -18.05 -0.08 -1.63
CA VAL A 495 -18.65 0.70 -2.71
C VAL A 495 -19.02 2.09 -2.21
N HIS A 496 -18.82 3.12 -3.04
CA HIS A 496 -19.16 4.51 -2.70
C HIS A 496 -20.65 4.70 -2.44
N VAL A 497 -20.99 5.22 -1.27
CA VAL A 497 -22.36 5.54 -0.84
C VAL A 497 -22.59 7.04 -0.82
N GLY A 498 -21.61 7.82 -0.39
CA GLY A 498 -21.68 9.28 -0.33
C GLY A 498 -20.31 9.94 -0.32
N ALA A 499 -20.26 11.21 -0.72
CA ALA A 499 -19.03 11.98 -0.78
C ALA A 499 -19.28 13.47 -0.48
N LEU A 500 -18.27 14.12 0.08
CA LEU A 500 -18.13 15.57 0.16
C LEU A 500 -16.74 15.93 -0.35
N GLU A 501 -16.69 16.44 -1.58
CA GLU A 501 -15.46 16.72 -2.30
C GLU A 501 -15.09 18.22 -2.22
N ASP A 502 -13.83 18.52 -2.55
CA ASP A 502 -13.31 19.88 -2.73
C ASP A 502 -13.43 20.80 -1.49
N ILE A 503 -13.27 20.22 -0.30
CA ILE A 503 -13.26 20.94 0.97
C ILE A 503 -11.98 21.79 1.06
N ALA A 504 -12.18 23.09 1.22
CA ALA A 504 -11.12 24.09 1.38
C ALA A 504 -10.02 24.00 0.30
N PRO A 505 -10.31 24.36 -0.97
CA PRO A 505 -9.36 24.26 -2.06
C PRO A 505 -8.05 25.01 -1.78
N GLY A 506 -6.93 24.34 -1.98
CA GLY A 506 -5.58 24.84 -1.76
C GLY A 506 -5.06 24.69 -0.32
N GLU A 507 -5.74 23.91 0.52
CA GLU A 507 -5.35 23.52 1.89
C GLU A 507 -5.25 21.98 1.97
N SER A 508 -4.42 21.45 2.86
CA SER A 508 -4.32 20.00 3.14
C SER A 508 -4.87 19.65 4.52
N ILE A 509 -5.34 18.42 4.73
CA ILE A 509 -5.74 17.94 6.06
C ILE A 509 -4.53 17.93 6.99
N TYR A 510 -4.66 18.60 8.14
CA TYR A 510 -3.69 18.60 9.24
C TYR A 510 -4.10 17.63 10.35
N ALA A 511 -5.40 17.53 10.64
CA ALA A 511 -5.95 16.58 11.59
C ALA A 511 -7.38 16.20 11.21
N ALA A 512 -7.76 14.97 11.53
CA ALA A 512 -9.12 14.46 11.38
C ALA A 512 -9.53 13.70 12.64
N ARG A 513 -10.77 13.87 13.08
CA ARG A 513 -11.36 13.06 14.14
C ARG A 513 -12.84 12.79 13.87
N PHE A 514 -13.20 11.52 13.81
CA PHE A 514 -14.58 11.07 13.78
C PHE A 514 -15.11 10.91 15.21
N LEU A 515 -16.31 11.44 15.49
CA LEU A 515 -17.02 11.30 16.77
C LEU A 515 -18.52 11.13 16.52
N GLY A 516 -19.01 9.89 16.66
CA GLY A 516 -20.40 9.55 16.34
C GLY A 516 -20.73 9.94 14.89
N SER A 517 -21.79 10.70 14.69
CA SER A 517 -22.23 11.19 13.37
C SER A 517 -21.51 12.45 12.88
N ARG A 518 -20.39 12.85 13.51
CA ARG A 518 -19.65 14.07 13.15
C ARG A 518 -18.20 13.79 12.79
N LEU A 519 -17.66 14.56 11.85
CA LEU A 519 -16.23 14.64 11.55
C LEU A 519 -15.74 16.06 11.85
N TYR A 520 -14.66 16.13 12.61
CA TYR A 520 -13.88 17.34 12.85
C TYR A 520 -12.64 17.29 11.96
N LEU A 521 -12.51 18.27 11.08
CA LEU A 521 -11.42 18.34 10.10
C LEU A 521 -10.68 19.67 10.27
N VAL A 522 -9.36 19.63 10.41
CA VAL A 522 -8.49 20.80 10.45
C VAL A 522 -7.63 20.81 9.21
N THR A 523 -7.55 21.93 8.50
CA THR A 523 -6.77 22.08 7.27
C THR A 523 -5.74 23.21 7.39
N PHE A 524 -4.68 23.18 6.58
CA PHE A 524 -3.54 24.10 6.70
C PHE A 524 -3.49 25.15 5.59
N LYS A 525 -3.67 26.45 5.91
CA LYS A 525 -3.09 27.61 5.17
C LYS A 525 -3.18 28.95 5.93
N ARG A 526 -2.08 29.37 6.56
CA ARG A 526 -1.84 30.68 7.25
C ARG A 526 -2.79 31.08 8.38
N ILE A 527 -3.97 30.47 8.52
CA ILE A 527 -4.86 30.42 9.69
C ILE A 527 -5.57 29.06 9.56
N ASP A 528 -5.50 28.17 10.55
CA ASP A 528 -5.98 26.78 10.42
C ASP A 528 -7.47 26.69 10.78
N PRO A 529 -8.39 26.63 9.79
CA PRO A 529 -9.81 26.53 10.12
C PRO A 529 -10.18 25.14 10.62
N LEU A 530 -11.12 25.10 11.56
CA LEU A 530 -11.78 23.87 12.01
C LEU A 530 -13.13 23.73 11.31
N PHE A 531 -13.36 22.61 10.64
CA PHE A 531 -14.63 22.24 10.03
C PHE A 531 -15.37 21.21 10.88
N VAL A 532 -16.70 21.37 10.96
CA VAL A 532 -17.60 20.37 11.54
C VAL A 532 -18.50 19.85 10.42
N ILE A 533 -18.42 18.55 10.15
CA ILE A 533 -19.12 17.88 9.06
C ILE A 533 -20.13 16.89 9.66
N ASP A 534 -21.36 16.92 9.13
CA ASP A 534 -22.44 15.98 9.45
C ASP A 534 -22.35 14.74 8.56
N LEU A 535 -22.40 13.58 9.20
CA LEU A 535 -22.32 12.25 8.61
C LEU A 535 -23.52 11.37 9.04
N ALA A 536 -24.61 11.99 9.53
CA ALA A 536 -25.80 11.26 9.97
C ALA A 536 -26.55 10.56 8.82
N ASP A 537 -26.51 11.14 7.61
CA ASP A 537 -26.96 10.51 6.37
C ASP A 537 -25.73 10.07 5.55
N PRO A 538 -25.43 8.76 5.50
CA PRO A 538 -24.27 8.22 4.76
C PRO A 538 -24.24 8.61 3.28
N ALA A 539 -25.40 8.82 2.66
CA ALA A 539 -25.49 9.18 1.24
C ALA A 539 -25.28 10.68 0.98
N ASN A 540 -25.42 11.53 2.01
CA ASN A 540 -25.36 12.98 1.86
C ASN A 540 -24.55 13.69 2.97
N PRO A 541 -23.22 13.46 3.08
CA PRO A 541 -22.34 14.24 3.97
C PRO A 541 -22.40 15.76 3.69
N LYS A 542 -22.35 16.60 4.73
CA LYS A 542 -22.42 18.08 4.57
C LYS A 542 -21.68 18.86 5.65
N ILE A 543 -21.18 20.05 5.30
CA ILE A 543 -20.54 20.97 6.24
C ILE A 543 -21.60 21.66 7.10
N LEU A 544 -21.49 21.58 8.43
CA LEU A 544 -22.33 22.31 9.38
C LEU A 544 -21.75 23.66 9.79
N GLY A 545 -20.42 23.75 9.87
CA GLY A 545 -19.75 24.95 10.36
C GLY A 545 -18.26 25.00 10.03
N LYS A 546 -17.74 26.23 10.03
CA LYS A 546 -16.33 26.56 9.87
C LYS A 546 -15.95 27.58 10.94
N LEU A 547 -14.98 27.26 11.78
CA LEU A 547 -14.29 28.20 12.65
C LEU A 547 -12.99 28.63 11.98
N LYS A 548 -12.69 29.93 11.98
CA LYS A 548 -11.45 30.50 11.41
C LYS A 548 -10.62 31.11 12.52
#